data_AF-A0A2N5C294-F1
#
_entry.id   AF-A0A2N5C294-F1
#
_cell.length_a   1.000
_cell.length_b   1.000
_cell.length_c   1.000
_cell.angle_alpha   90.00
_cell.angle_beta   90.00
_cell.angle_gamma   90.00
#
_symmetry.space_group_name_H-M   'P 1'
#
loop_
_entity.id
_entity.type
_entity.pdbx_description
1 polymer ?
#
loop_
_entity_poly.entity_id
_entity_poly.type
_entity_poly.pdbx_seq_one_letter_code
_entity_poly.pdbx_strand_id
1 'polypeptide(L)'
;MSANQETLAVMRQALDAHLTGALPAGELIARWRAAAPSLTLPPVFGQAMEELLRRMEMAAVFAQDSCSFSSTAVTDQLQRWLDKAATA
;
A
#
# COMPACT_ATOMS: atom_id res chain seq x y z
N MET A 1 -16.51 -2.99 -14.88
CA MET A 1 -15.69 -2.93 -13.64
C MET A 1 -15.55 -1.46 -13.31
N SER A 2 -15.75 -1.05 -12.07
CA SER A 2 -15.69 0.37 -11.71
C SER A 2 -14.23 0.83 -11.79
N ALA A 3 -13.96 2.07 -12.23
CA ALA A 3 -12.59 2.60 -12.32
C ALA A 3 -11.79 2.47 -11.00
N ASN A 4 -12.48 2.54 -9.86
CA ASN A 4 -11.91 2.27 -8.55
C ASN A 4 -11.42 0.81 -8.42
N GLN A 5 -12.18 -0.18 -8.89
CA GLN A 5 -11.80 -1.59 -8.81
C GLN A 5 -10.56 -1.89 -9.65
N GLU A 6 -10.46 -1.29 -10.84
CA GLU A 6 -9.28 -1.44 -11.71
C GLU A 6 -8.04 -0.83 -11.03
N THR A 7 -8.18 0.36 -10.47
CA THR A 7 -7.09 1.04 -9.74
C THR A 7 -6.66 0.25 -8.50
N LEU A 8 -7.62 -0.26 -7.72
CA LEU A 8 -7.34 -1.09 -6.54
C LEU A 8 -6.69 -2.42 -6.91
N ALA A 9 -7.06 -3.03 -8.05
CA ALA A 9 -6.43 -4.24 -8.55
C ALA A 9 -4.96 -4.01 -8.94
N VAL A 10 -4.64 -2.87 -9.54
CA VAL A 10 -3.24 -2.47 -9.84
C VAL A 10 -2.45 -2.26 -8.54
N MET A 11 -3.04 -1.59 -7.55
CA MET A 11 -2.41 -1.40 -6.23
C MET A 11 -2.13 -2.74 -5.52
N ARG A 12 -3.09 -3.68 -5.56
CA ARG A 12 -2.95 -5.04 -5.01
C ARG A 12 -1.81 -5.81 -5.68
N GLN A 13 -1.71 -5.74 -7.01
CA GLN A 13 -0.60 -6.37 -7.75
C GLN A 13 0.76 -5.79 -7.37
N ALA A 14 0.87 -4.47 -7.19
CA ALA A 14 2.10 -3.86 -6.72
C ALA A 14 2.49 -4.34 -5.31
N LEU A 15 1.49 -4.50 -4.42
CA LEU A 15 1.71 -5.01 -3.06
C LEU A 15 2.21 -6.46 -3.06
N ASP A 16 1.62 -7.31 -3.90
CA ASP A 16 2.03 -8.71 -4.07
C ASP A 16 3.46 -8.81 -4.64
N ALA A 17 3.79 -7.96 -5.63
CA ALA A 17 5.15 -7.84 -6.14
C ALA A 17 6.15 -7.41 -5.06
N HIS A 18 5.75 -6.57 -4.11
CA HIS A 18 6.58 -6.20 -2.97
C HIS A 18 6.77 -7.36 -1.99
N LEU A 19 5.69 -8.08 -1.67
CA LEU A 19 5.71 -9.25 -0.79
C LEU A 19 6.59 -10.39 -1.32
N THR A 20 6.62 -10.57 -2.64
CA THR A 20 7.47 -11.57 -3.32
C THR A 20 8.92 -11.09 -3.48
N GLY A 21 9.25 -9.87 -3.05
CA GLY A 21 10.58 -9.27 -3.19
C GLY A 21 10.91 -8.77 -4.60
N ALA A 22 9.95 -8.80 -5.53
CA ALA A 22 10.12 -8.33 -6.90
C ALA A 22 10.04 -6.79 -7.03
N LEU A 23 9.46 -6.11 -6.04
CA LEU A 23 9.30 -4.65 -6.02
C LEU A 23 9.84 -4.05 -4.69
N PRO A 24 10.74 -3.05 -4.72
CA PRO A 24 11.18 -2.38 -3.50
C PRO A 24 10.07 -1.50 -2.91
N ALA A 25 10.07 -1.33 -1.58
CA ALA A 25 9.05 -0.56 -0.87
C ALA A 25 8.90 0.89 -1.39
N GLY A 26 10.02 1.55 -1.73
CA GLY A 26 9.99 2.91 -2.28
C GLY A 26 9.20 3.00 -3.59
N GLU A 27 9.32 2.00 -4.46
CA GLU A 27 8.59 1.99 -5.73
C GLU A 27 7.12 1.61 -5.55
N LEU A 28 6.82 0.72 -4.61
CA LEU A 28 5.45 0.45 -4.19
C LEU A 28 4.74 1.73 -3.73
N ILE A 29 5.39 2.52 -2.86
CA ILE A 29 4.86 3.79 -2.34
C ILE A 29 4.59 4.78 -3.48
N ALA A 30 5.56 4.93 -4.39
CA ALA A 30 5.42 5.84 -5.53
C ALA A 30 4.22 5.45 -6.42
N ARG A 31 4.06 4.15 -6.73
CA ARG A 31 2.94 3.64 -7.52
C ARG A 31 1.60 3.86 -6.83
N TRP A 32 1.53 3.63 -5.52
CA TRP A 32 0.30 3.86 -4.76
C TRP A 32 -0.08 5.33 -4.69
N ARG A 33 0.86 6.23 -4.41
CA ARG A 33 0.62 7.68 -4.41
C ARG A 33 0.18 8.20 -5.79
N ALA A 34 0.75 7.67 -6.86
CA ALA A 34 0.38 8.04 -8.23
C ALA A 34 -1.03 7.57 -8.60
N ALA A 35 -1.45 6.40 -8.10
CA ALA A 35 -2.77 5.82 -8.36
C ALA A 35 -3.88 6.35 -7.43
N ALA A 36 -3.53 6.87 -6.25
CA ALA A 36 -4.46 7.44 -5.27
C ALA A 36 -5.41 8.52 -5.82
N PRO A 37 -4.98 9.52 -6.61
CA PRO A 37 -5.88 10.54 -7.17
C PRO A 37 -6.90 9.98 -8.18
N SER A 38 -6.69 8.77 -8.71
CA SER A 38 -7.66 8.08 -9.57
C SER A 38 -8.79 7.42 -8.79
N LEU A 39 -8.63 7.24 -7.47
CA LEU A 39 -9.65 6.64 -6.61
C LEU A 39 -10.69 7.69 -6.21
N THR A 40 -11.96 7.40 -6.49
CA THR A 40 -13.10 8.20 -6.02
C THR A 40 -13.57 7.67 -4.67
N LEU A 41 -12.72 7.78 -3.64
CA LEU A 41 -13.00 7.29 -2.28
C LEU A 41 -13.18 8.43 -1.28
N PRO A 42 -13.88 8.20 -0.15
CA PRO A 42 -13.96 9.19 0.94
C PRO A 42 -12.57 9.61 1.44
N PRO A 43 -12.38 10.88 1.87
CA PRO A 43 -11.06 11.42 2.22
C PRO A 43 -10.36 10.66 3.35
N VAL A 44 -11.12 9.99 4.24
CA VAL A 44 -10.58 9.14 5.30
C VAL A 44 -9.73 7.98 4.76
N PHE A 45 -10.06 7.44 3.58
CA PHE A 45 -9.28 6.38 2.96
C PHE A 45 -7.91 6.89 2.49
N GLY A 46 -7.86 8.09 1.90
CA GLY A 46 -6.61 8.72 1.50
C GLY A 46 -5.69 9.01 2.70
N GLN A 47 -6.25 9.52 3.80
CA GLN A 47 -5.48 9.75 5.04
C GLN A 47 -4.94 8.44 5.62
N ALA A 48 -5.77 7.40 5.69
CA ALA A 48 -5.35 6.08 6.19
C ALA A 48 -4.27 5.45 5.29
N MET A 49 -4.41 5.57 3.97
CA MET A 49 -3.43 5.07 3.00
C MET A 49 -2.08 5.76 3.17
N GLU A 50 -2.06 7.10 3.22
CA GLU A 50 -0.81 7.87 3.37
C GLU A 50 -0.07 7.53 4.67
N GLU A 51 -0.80 7.35 5.78
CA GLU A 51 -0.20 6.93 7.06
C GLU A 51 0.42 5.52 6.97
N LEU A 52 -0.24 4.58 6.30
CA LEU A 52 0.31 3.23 6.09
C LEU A 52 1.55 3.25 5.19
N LEU A 53 1.53 4.03 4.10
CA LEU A 53 2.68 4.19 3.21
C LEU A 53 3.88 4.81 3.93
N ARG A 54 3.66 5.81 4.79
CA ARG A 54 4.71 6.43 5.60
C ARG A 54 5.33 5.43 6.58
N ARG A 55 4.53 4.58 7.23
CA ARG A 55 5.03 3.51 8.10
C ARG A 55 5.86 2.48 7.33
N MET A 56 5.46 2.14 6.12
CA MET A 56 6.21 1.23 5.26
C MET A 56 7.54 1.84 4.80
N GLU A 57 7.55 3.12 4.47
CA GLU A 57 8.77 3.86 4.11
C GLU A 57 9.79 3.81 5.26
N MET A 58 9.33 4.11 6.48
CA MET A 58 10.15 4.00 7.68
C MET A 58 10.62 2.56 7.91
N ALA A 59 9.71 1.59 7.83
CA ALA A 59 10.07 0.17 7.98
C ALA A 59 11.14 -0.27 6.99
N ALA A 60 11.08 0.19 5.74
CA ALA A 60 12.08 -0.10 4.71
C ALA A 60 13.45 0.54 5.02
N VAL A 61 13.47 1.77 5.56
CA VAL A 61 14.70 2.44 6.00
C VAL A 61 15.32 1.73 7.21
N PHE A 62 14.51 1.30 8.18
CA PHE A 62 14.98 0.63 9.40
C PHE A 62 15.21 -0.88 9.25
N ALA A 63 14.67 -1.53 8.21
CA ALA A 63 14.86 -2.95 7.95
C ALA A 63 16.33 -3.33 7.67
N GLN A 64 17.18 -2.36 7.31
CA GLN A 64 18.62 -2.58 7.17
C GLN A 64 19.34 -2.85 8.50
N ASP A 65 18.76 -2.46 9.65
CA ASP A 65 19.39 -2.57 10.97
C ASP A 65 18.68 -3.57 11.91
N SER A 66 17.50 -4.09 11.53
CA SER A 66 16.68 -4.91 12.43
C SER A 66 16.01 -6.07 11.71
N CYS A 67 16.58 -7.27 11.87
CA CYS A 67 16.09 -8.53 11.27
C CYS A 67 14.74 -9.03 11.83
N SER A 68 13.96 -8.19 12.52
CA SER A 68 12.65 -8.59 13.07
C SER A 68 11.73 -7.39 13.37
N PHE A 69 11.79 -6.31 12.58
CA PHE A 69 10.79 -5.25 12.70
C PHE A 69 9.59 -5.55 11.81
N SER A 70 8.39 -5.29 12.34
CA SER A 70 7.05 -5.69 11.91
C SER A 70 6.58 -5.23 10.51
N SER A 71 7.43 -5.33 9.48
CA SER A 71 7.10 -5.00 8.08
C SER A 71 5.88 -5.80 7.59
N THR A 72 5.72 -7.04 8.07
CA THR A 72 4.53 -7.86 7.80
C THR A 72 3.24 -7.23 8.33
N ALA A 73 3.28 -6.55 9.48
CA ALA A 73 2.08 -5.92 10.06
C ALA A 73 1.61 -4.72 9.24
N VAL A 74 2.53 -3.92 8.69
CA VAL A 74 2.18 -2.80 7.79
C VAL A 74 1.58 -3.34 6.49
N THR A 75 2.18 -4.39 5.93
CA THR A 75 1.70 -4.99 4.68
C THR A 75 0.32 -5.65 4.83
N ASP A 76 0.05 -6.28 5.97
CA ASP A 76 -1.27 -6.82 6.34
C ASP A 76 -2.32 -5.70 6.54
N GLN A 77 -1.92 -4.55 7.09
CA GLN A 77 -2.80 -3.38 7.14
C GLN A 77 -3.12 -2.81 5.75
N LEU A 78 -2.15 -2.76 4.83
CA LEU A 78 -2.36 -2.33 3.45
C LEU A 78 -3.31 -3.28 2.69
N GLN A 79 -3.20 -4.59 2.90
CA GLN A 79 -4.15 -5.57 2.35
C GLN A 79 -5.57 -5.27 2.84
N ARG A 80 -5.77 -5.15 4.15
CA ARG A 80 -7.08 -4.80 4.72
C ARG A 80 -7.63 -3.47 4.23
N TRP A 81 -6.78 -2.48 3.98
CA TRP A 81 -7.21 -1.20 3.40
C TRP A 81 -7.77 -1.40 1.99
N LEU A 82 -7.09 -2.19 1.14
CA LEU A 82 -7.57 -2.52 -0.21
C LEU A 82 -8.92 -3.24 -0.18
N ASP A 83 -9.08 -4.22 0.71
CA ASP A 83 -10.34 -4.96 0.86
C ASP A 83 -11.48 -4.03 1.29
N LYS A 84 -11.23 -3.10 2.21
CA LYS A 84 -12.23 -2.08 2.60
C LYS A 84 -12.54 -1.12 1.46
N ALA A 85 -11.52 -0.61 0.77
CA ALA A 85 -11.67 0.31 -0.34
C ALA A 85 -12.43 -0.31 -1.52
N ALA A 86 -12.32 -1.63 -1.73
CA ALA A 86 -13.05 -2.35 -2.77
C ALA A 86 -14.55 -2.48 -2.46
N THR A 87 -14.93 -2.37 -1.19
CA THR A 87 -16.33 -2.44 -0.71
C THR A 87 -16.96 -1.08 -0.43
N ALA A 88 -16.19 0.00 -0.54
CA ALA A 88 -16.59 1.37 -0.20
C ALA A 88 -17.33 2.08 -1.34
#